data_AF-A0A928X3U5-F1
#
_entry.id   AF-A0A928X3U5-F1
#
_cell.length_a   1.000
_cell.length_b   1.000
_cell.length_c   1.000
_cell.angle_alpha   90.00
_cell.angle_beta   90.00
_cell.angle_gamma   90.00
#
_symmetry.space_group_name_H-M   'P 1'
#
loop_
_entity.id
_entity.type
_entity.pdbx_description
1 polymer ?
#
loop_
_entity_poly.entity_id
_entity_poly.type
_entity_poly.pdbx_seq_one_letter_code
_entity_poly.pdbx_strand_id
1 'polypeptide(L)'
;MIDLKSKLILKILAKECENGNYKIIEISDIILSLPRHYRMDSEAVKHILTHLERQDIISIKYDDDNLFCLAVLPYGYQILEDEKYSKKNKNKKLAWANIIISFFSALLGTTFAIFLCYYILESMR
;
A
#
# COMPACT_ATOMS: atom_id res chain seq x y z
N MET A 1 14.58 -2.13 -1.79
CA MET A 1 13.11 -2.22 -1.96
C MET A 1 12.58 -2.96 -0.75
N ILE A 2 11.67 -2.35 0.01
CA ILE A 2 11.11 -2.98 1.22
C ILE A 2 10.19 -4.14 0.82
N ASP A 3 10.37 -5.28 1.47
CA ASP A 3 9.47 -6.43 1.32
C ASP A 3 8.08 -6.14 1.92
N LEU A 4 7.06 -6.85 1.46
CA LEU A 4 5.68 -6.63 1.85
C LEU A 4 5.48 -6.82 3.37
N LYS A 5 6.13 -7.84 3.95
CA LYS A 5 6.13 -8.10 5.40
C LYS A 5 6.77 -6.96 6.19
N SER A 6 7.95 -6.51 5.78
CA SER A 6 8.64 -5.38 6.41
C SER A 6 7.84 -4.09 6.33
N LYS A 7 7.08 -3.90 5.24
CA LYS A 7 6.17 -2.77 5.08
C LYS A 7 4.99 -2.81 6.05
N LEU A 8 4.42 -4.00 6.28
CA LEU A 8 3.33 -4.16 7.24
C LEU A 8 3.80 -3.85 8.66
N ILE A 9 4.97 -4.37 9.04
CA ILE A 9 5.58 -4.06 10.34
C ILE A 9 5.84 -2.56 10.46
N LEU A 10 6.43 -1.92 9.45
CA LEU A 10 6.66 -0.47 9.46
C LEU A 10 5.36 0.34 9.65
N LYS A 11 4.24 -0.09 9.05
CA LYS A 11 2.93 0.56 9.26
C LYS A 11 2.41 0.42 10.68
N ILE A 12 2.62 -0.74 11.30
CA ILE A 12 2.26 -0.99 12.69
C ILE A 12 3.11 -0.10 13.60
N LEU A 13 4.44 -0.12 13.42
CA LEU A 13 5.36 0.69 14.22
C LEU A 13 5.10 2.20 14.08
N ALA A 14 4.80 2.69 12.88
CA ALA A 14 4.47 4.09 12.66
C ALA A 14 3.16 4.53 13.32
N LYS A 15 2.25 3.58 13.57
CA LYS A 15 1.02 3.83 14.31
C LYS A 15 1.26 3.80 15.82
N GLU A 16 2.14 2.91 16.29
CA GLU A 16 2.47 2.79 17.71
C GLU A 16 3.37 3.92 18.21
N CYS A 17 4.38 4.31 17.41
CA CYS A 17 5.35 5.36 17.71
C CYS A 17 4.89 6.72 17.17
N GLU A 18 3.81 7.28 17.72
CA GLU A 18 3.32 8.60 17.28
C GLU A 18 4.42 9.67 17.38
N ASN A 19 4.54 10.50 16.32
CA ASN A 19 5.47 11.63 16.21
C ASN A 19 6.97 11.29 16.30
N GLY A 20 7.36 10.04 16.05
CA GLY A 20 8.78 9.65 16.03
C GLY A 20 9.43 9.57 17.42
N ASN A 21 8.60 9.53 18.48
CA ASN A 21 9.09 9.26 19.83
C ASN A 21 9.46 7.79 20.00
N TYR A 22 10.43 7.55 20.89
CA TYR A 22 10.79 6.21 21.32
C TYR A 22 9.66 5.62 22.16
N LYS A 23 9.24 4.41 21.81
CA LYS A 23 8.23 3.66 22.54
C LYS A 23 8.73 2.25 22.79
N ILE A 24 8.35 1.72 23.94
CA ILE A 24 8.61 0.32 24.31
C ILE A 24 7.47 -0.52 23.71
N ILE A 25 7.82 -1.52 22.92
CA ILE A 25 6.90 -2.40 22.21
C ILE A 25 7.34 -3.84 22.41
N GLU A 26 6.41 -4.71 22.77
CA GLU A 26 6.67 -6.15 22.84
C GLU A 26 6.53 -6.80 21.46
N ILE A 27 7.32 -7.84 21.21
CA ILE A 27 7.26 -8.57 19.94
C ILE A 27 5.90 -9.26 19.72
N SER A 28 5.28 -9.73 20.81
CA SER A 28 3.93 -10.29 20.86
C SER A 28 2.91 -9.32 20.27
N ASP A 29 2.97 -8.04 20.65
CA ASP A 29 2.06 -7.00 20.18
C ASP A 29 2.21 -6.74 18.68
N ILE A 30 3.44 -6.75 18.18
CA ILE A 30 3.73 -6.63 16.74
C ILE A 30 3.13 -7.83 15.97
N ILE A 31 3.29 -9.04 16.51
CA ILE A 31 2.75 -10.26 15.87
C ILE A 31 1.21 -10.27 15.91
N LEU A 32 0.61 -9.83 17.01
CA LEU A 32 -0.85 -9.82 17.18
C LEU A 32 -1.53 -8.79 16.27
N SER A 33 -0.88 -7.64 16.06
CA SER A 33 -1.35 -6.56 15.18
C SER A 33 -1.16 -6.85 13.69
N LEU A 34 -0.35 -7.85 13.33
CA LEU A 34 -0.27 -8.35 11.95
C LEU A 34 -1.57 -9.08 11.54
N PRO A 35 -2.00 -8.95 10.27
CA PRO A 35 -3.11 -9.72 9.74
C PRO A 35 -2.84 -11.22 9.85
N ARG A 36 -3.85 -12.04 10.15
CA ARG A 36 -3.70 -13.49 10.41
C ARG A 36 -2.88 -14.24 9.36
N HIS A 37 -3.04 -13.89 8.07
CA HIS A 37 -2.32 -14.53 6.96
C HIS A 37 -0.84 -14.15 6.87
N TYR A 38 -0.43 -13.04 7.51
CA TYR A 38 0.94 -12.52 7.52
C TYR A 38 1.62 -12.65 8.88
N ARG A 39 0.97 -13.30 9.86
CA ARG A 39 1.59 -13.57 11.15
C ARG A 39 2.82 -14.45 10.96
N MET A 40 3.85 -14.12 11.70
CA MET A 40 5.13 -14.82 11.66
C MET A 40 5.62 -15.04 13.09
N ASP A 41 6.61 -15.90 13.21
CA ASP A 41 7.35 -16.19 14.42
C ASP A 41 8.14 -14.98 14.91
N SER A 42 8.47 -14.98 16.21
CA SER A 42 9.23 -13.92 16.85
C SER A 42 10.59 -13.70 16.20
N GLU A 43 11.26 -14.78 15.78
CA GLU A 43 12.59 -14.70 15.17
C GLU A 43 12.55 -14.00 13.80
N ALA A 44 11.55 -14.32 12.96
CA ALA A 44 11.30 -13.58 11.72
C ALA A 44 11.01 -12.09 11.95
N VAL A 45 10.25 -11.73 12.98
CA VAL A 45 10.01 -10.31 13.31
C VAL A 45 11.32 -9.62 13.71
N LYS A 46 12.15 -10.25 14.56
CA LYS A 46 13.46 -9.70 14.94
C LYS A 46 14.34 -9.45 13.73
N HIS A 47 14.43 -10.42 12.81
CA HIS A 47 15.18 -10.26 11.56
C HIS A 47 14.70 -9.07 10.74
N ILE A 48 13.39 -8.82 10.67
CA ILE A 48 12.84 -7.67 9.96
C ILE A 48 13.18 -6.37 10.70
N LEU A 49 13.07 -6.32 12.02
CA LEU A 49 13.43 -5.13 12.81
C LEU A 49 14.90 -4.76 12.59
N THR A 50 15.81 -5.73 12.69
CA THR A 50 17.24 -5.51 12.40
C THR A 50 17.47 -5.06 10.95
N HIS A 51 16.70 -5.58 10.00
CA HIS A 51 16.80 -5.15 8.60
C HIS A 51 16.32 -3.70 8.39
N LEU A 52 15.23 -3.30 9.05
CA LEU A 52 14.71 -1.94 9.01
C LEU A 52 15.67 -0.96 9.68
N GLU A 53 16.29 -1.37 10.79
CA GLU A 53 17.30 -0.57 11.49
C GLU A 53 18.54 -0.35 10.61
N ARG A 54 19.07 -1.40 9.97
CA ARG A 54 20.22 -1.30 9.06
C ARG A 54 20.00 -0.38 7.86
N GLN A 55 18.75 -0.09 7.51
CA GLN A 55 18.37 0.80 6.42
C GLN A 55 18.02 2.21 6.90
N ASP A 56 18.27 2.54 8.17
CA ASP A 56 17.92 3.81 8.79
C ASP A 56 16.42 4.15 8.67
N ILE A 57 15.57 3.12 8.68
CA ILE A 57 14.11 3.27 8.63
C ILE A 57 13.55 3.38 10.06
N ILE A 58 14.14 2.64 10.99
CA ILE A 58 13.82 2.69 12.42
C ILE A 58 15.11 2.83 13.22
N SER A 59 15.01 3.28 14.46
CA SER A 59 16.11 3.28 15.42
C SER A 59 15.72 2.48 16.64
N ILE A 60 16.55 1.51 17.02
CA ILE A 60 16.35 0.67 18.22
C ILE A 60 17.39 1.11 19.25
N LYS A 61 16.94 1.53 20.43
CA LYS A 61 17.82 1.92 21.56
C LYS A 61 18.02 0.78 22.56
N TYR A 62 17.03 -0.09 22.67
CA TYR A 62 17.01 -1.17 23.64
C TYR A 62 16.34 -2.39 23.03
N ASP A 63 16.96 -3.56 23.20
CA ASP A 63 16.45 -4.89 22.82
C ASP A 63 16.79 -5.83 23.97
N ASP A 64 15.78 -6.24 24.74
CA ASP A 64 15.92 -7.17 25.85
C ASP A 64 14.64 -7.99 26.03
N ASP A 65 14.76 -9.29 26.28
CA ASP A 65 13.64 -10.19 26.57
C ASP A 65 12.37 -10.01 25.69
N ASN A 66 12.55 -9.75 24.40
CA ASN A 66 11.48 -9.48 23.40
C ASN A 66 10.73 -8.14 23.57
N LEU A 67 11.27 -7.23 24.37
CA LEU A 67 10.87 -5.83 24.50
C LEU A 67 11.85 -4.95 23.72
N PHE A 68 11.31 -4.10 22.86
CA PHE A 68 12.09 -3.19 22.04
C PHE A 68 11.73 -1.75 22.35
N CYS A 69 12.72 -0.93 22.69
CA CYS A 69 12.55 0.53 22.71
C CYS A 69 13.00 1.08 21.36
N LEU A 70 12.04 1.45 20.51
CA LEU A 70 12.32 1.88 19.16
C LEU A 70 11.50 3.10 18.74
N ALA A 71 11.98 3.78 17.70
CA ALA A 71 11.29 4.88 17.04
C ALA A 71 11.36 4.70 15.52
N VAL A 72 10.32 5.15 14.82
CA VAL A 72 10.34 5.24 13.35
C VAL A 72 11.06 6.52 12.94
N LEU A 73 12.04 6.42 12.04
CA LEU A 73 12.82 7.55 11.55
C LEU A 73 12.06 8.30 10.43
N PRO A 74 12.42 9.56 10.14
CA PRO A 74 11.77 10.36 9.09
C PRO A 74 11.73 9.66 7.73
N TYR A 75 12.79 8.92 7.38
CA TYR A 75 12.86 8.14 6.15
C TYR A 75 11.78 7.04 6.09
N GLY A 76 11.50 6.37 7.22
CA GLY A 76 10.42 5.40 7.30
C GLY A 76 9.04 6.01 7.05
N TYR A 77 8.78 7.21 7.57
CA TYR A 77 7.53 7.93 7.29
C TYR A 77 7.40 8.32 5.81
N GLN A 78 8.48 8.79 5.18
CA GLN A 78 8.49 9.10 3.75
C GLN A 78 8.10 7.89 2.90
N ILE A 79 8.63 6.70 3.20
CA ILE A 79 8.28 5.46 2.48
C ILE A 79 6.77 5.16 2.57
N LEU A 80 6.17 5.39 3.74
CA LEU A 80 4.72 5.18 3.95
C LEU A 80 3.87 6.22 3.23
N GLU A 81 4.33 7.47 3.18
CA GLU A 81 3.66 8.56 2.46
C GLU A 81 3.73 8.37 0.96
N ASP A 82 4.90 8.05 0.41
CA ASP A 82 5.10 7.80 -1.02
C ASP A 82 4.18 6.67 -1.53
N GLU A 83 3.95 5.63 -0.72
CA GLU A 83 3.00 4.59 -1.06
C GLU A 83 1.55 5.12 -1.11
N LYS A 84 1.15 5.92 -0.11
CA LYS A 84 -0.20 6.52 -0.09
C LYS A 84 -0.39 7.43 -1.30
N TYR A 85 0.60 8.24 -1.64
CA TYR A 85 0.58 9.11 -2.82
C TYR A 85 0.53 8.30 -4.12
N SER A 86 1.37 7.28 -4.26
CA SER A 86 1.37 6.40 -5.44
C SER A 86 0.03 5.70 -5.63
N LYS A 87 -0.58 5.17 -4.56
CA LYS A 87 -1.89 4.51 -4.62
C LYS A 87 -3.00 5.51 -4.97
N LYS A 88 -2.98 6.72 -4.40
CA LYS A 88 -3.93 7.80 -4.73
C LYS A 88 -3.80 8.24 -6.19
N ASN A 89 -2.57 8.39 -6.70
CA ASN A 89 -2.34 8.78 -8.09
C ASN A 89 -2.75 7.70 -9.09
N LYS A 90 -2.48 6.42 -8.79
CA LYS A 90 -2.95 5.30 -9.62
C LYS A 90 -4.47 5.29 -9.75
N ASN A 91 -5.18 5.50 -8.63
CA ASN A 91 -6.64 5.56 -8.64
C ASN A 91 -7.17 6.75 -9.46
N LYS A 92 -6.53 7.93 -9.34
CA LYS A 92 -6.88 9.09 -10.17
C LYS A 92 -6.67 8.85 -11.66
N LYS A 93 -5.55 8.22 -12.03
CA LYS A 93 -5.22 7.90 -13.43
C LYS A 93 -6.21 6.89 -14.03
N LEU A 94 -6.59 5.87 -13.26
CA LEU A 94 -7.62 4.90 -13.66
C LEU A 94 -9.00 5.55 -13.82
N ALA A 95 -9.40 6.42 -12.88
CA ALA A 95 -10.66 7.14 -12.99
C ALA A 95 -10.71 8.03 -14.24
N TRP A 96 -9.62 8.73 -14.55
CA TRP A 96 -9.55 9.59 -15.73
C TRP A 96 -9.55 8.78 -17.04
N ALA A 97 -8.85 7.64 -17.08
CA ALA A 97 -8.91 6.72 -18.20
C ALA A 97 -10.33 6.20 -18.45
N ASN A 98 -11.07 5.84 -17.39
CA ASN A 98 -12.46 5.39 -17.52
C ASN A 98 -13.38 6.47 -18.10
N ILE A 99 -13.21 7.74 -17.73
CA ILE A 99 -13.99 8.85 -18.29
C ILE A 99 -13.75 8.97 -19.80
N ILE A 100 -12.49 8.88 -20.23
CA ILE A 100 -12.12 8.98 -21.65
C ILE A 100 -12.66 7.79 -22.45
N ILE A 101 -12.52 6.58 -21.91
CA ILE A 101 -13.02 5.36 -22.55
C ILE A 101 -14.55 5.42 -22.71
N SER A 102 -15.28 5.90 -21.70
CA SER A 102 -16.74 6.09 -21.79
C SER A 102 -17.13 7.09 -22.88
N PHE A 103 -16.34 8.15 -23.07
CA PHE A 103 -16.59 9.13 -24.13
C PHE A 103 -16.38 8.54 -25.54
N PHE A 104 -15.27 7.83 -25.75
CA PHE A 104 -14.98 7.21 -27.05
C PHE A 104 -15.88 6.02 -27.37
N SER A 105 -16.27 5.22 -26.38
CA SER A 105 -17.20 4.10 -26.57
C SER A 105 -18.60 4.57 -26.95
N ALA A 106 -19.08 5.70 -26.42
CA ALA A 106 -20.36 6.29 -26.81
C ALA A 106 -20.36 6.75 -28.28
N LEU A 107 -19.28 7.39 -28.74
CA LEU A 107 -19.11 7.83 -30.13
C LEU A 107 -19.04 6.66 -31.11
N LEU A 108 -18.25 5.63 -30.80
CA LEU A 108 -18.16 4.44 -31.63
C LEU A 108 -19.48 3.64 -31.61
N GLY A 109 -20.10 3.45 -30.45
CA GLY A 109 -21.35 2.71 -30.34
C GLY A 109 -22.51 3.35 -31.13
N THR A 110 -22.65 4.68 -31.06
CA THR A 110 -23.69 5.40 -31.80
C THR A 110 -23.46 5.35 -33.31
N THR A 111 -22.24 5.56 -33.78
CA THR A 111 -21.92 5.46 -35.21
C THR A 111 -22.15 4.06 -35.77
N PHE A 112 -21.74 3.00 -35.06
CA PHE A 112 -22.05 1.62 -35.46
C PHE A 112 -23.54 1.31 -35.45
N ALA A 113 -24.29 1.80 -34.45
CA ALA A 113 -25.73 1.61 -34.38
C ALA A 113 -26.47 2.26 -35.56
N ILE A 114 -26.06 3.47 -35.96
CA ILE A 114 -26.63 4.18 -37.11
C ILE A 114 -26.35 3.41 -38.41
N PHE A 115 -25.12 2.93 -38.60
CA PHE A 115 -24.76 2.13 -39.79
C PHE A 115 -25.56 0.82 -39.89
N LEU A 116 -25.71 0.10 -38.77
CA LEU A 116 -26.53 -1.12 -38.73
C LEU A 116 -28.00 -0.81 -39.01
N CYS A 117 -28.53 0.27 -38.44
CA CYS A 117 -29.92 0.69 -38.67
C CYS A 117 -30.16 1.02 -40.16
N TYR A 118 -29.22 1.74 -40.79
CA TYR A 118 -29.27 2.04 -42.23
C TYR A 118 -29.27 0.77 -43.08
N TYR A 119 -28.36 -0.18 -42.80
CA TYR A 119 -28.25 -1.43 -43.55
C TYR A 119 -29.52 -2.29 -43.46
N ILE A 120 -30.14 -2.36 -42.28
CA ILE A 120 -31.40 -3.09 -42.08
C ILE A 120 -32.55 -2.44 -42.87
N LEU A 121 -32.63 -1.11 -42.88
CA LEU A 121 -33.63 -0.37 -43.65
C LEU A 121 -33.49 -0.57 -45.16
N GLU A 122 -32.26 -0.56 -45.68
CA GLU A 122 -31.97 -0.85 -47.10
C GLU A 122 -32.36 -2.29 -47.47
N SER A 123 -32.10 -3.27 -46.59
CA SER A 123 -32.44 -4.67 -46.85
C SER A 123 -33.95 -4.99 -46.82
N MET A 124 -34.78 -4.13 -46.21
CA MET A 124 -36.24 -4.30 -46.16
C MET A 124 -36.97 -3.57 -47.30
N ARG A 125 -36.29 -2.66 -48.01
CA ARG A 125 -36.84 -1.92 -49.15
C ARG A 125 -36.67 -2.71 -50.44
#